data_AF-A0A2V9XZQ1-F1
#
_entry.id   AF-A0A2V9XZQ1-F1
#
_cell.length_a   1.000
_cell.length_b   1.000
_cell.length_c   1.000
_cell.angle_alpha   90.00
_cell.angle_beta   90.00
_cell.angle_gamma   90.00
#
_symmetry.space_group_name_H-M   'P 1'
#
loop_
_entity.id
_entity.type
_entity.pdbx_description
1 polymer ?
#
loop_
_entity_poly.entity_id
_entity_poly.type
_entity_poly.pdbx_seq_one_letter_code
_entity_poly.pdbx_strand_id
1 'polypeptide(L)'
;MTLILPDGVRTIPVNGDQHIWDTAWAAGIVLPALCHQGRCLTCAGRLEKGGEVDQSDSVSYFPEDRDAGFVLLCTGKPRSALRIRTHQQDVMRAHRREKELPAPYS
;
A
#
# COMPACT_ATOMS: atom_id res chain seq x y z
N MET A 1 8.77 9.95 -0.77
CA MET A 1 8.62 8.53 -0.43
C MET A 1 9.51 7.71 -1.34
N THR A 2 10.03 6.60 -0.81
CA THR A 2 10.82 5.63 -1.58
C THR A 2 9.98 4.38 -1.82
N LEU A 3 9.81 4.00 -3.08
CA LEU A 3 9.12 2.80 -3.53
C LEU A 3 10.15 1.76 -3.97
N ILE A 4 10.10 0.59 -3.36
CA ILE A 4 10.89 -0.58 -3.73
C ILE A 4 10.01 -1.44 -4.63
N LEU A 5 10.33 -1.41 -5.92
CA LEU A 5 9.67 -2.13 -6.99
C LEU A 5 10.42 -3.44 -7.28
N PRO A 6 9.80 -4.41 -7.97
CA PRO A 6 10.49 -5.63 -8.40
C PRO A 6 11.69 -5.38 -9.32
N ASP A 7 11.66 -4.28 -10.08
CA ASP A 7 12.66 -3.88 -11.07
C ASP A 7 13.64 -2.82 -10.56
N GLY A 8 13.49 -2.32 -9.33
CA GLY A 8 14.41 -1.35 -8.76
C GLY A 8 13.82 -0.48 -7.64
N VAL A 9 14.55 0.58 -7.28
CA VAL A 9 14.13 1.53 -6.24
C VAL A 9 13.90 2.90 -6.86
N ARG A 10 12.75 3.51 -6.56
CA ARG A 10 12.38 4.84 -7.04
C ARG A 10 12.04 5.75 -5.87
N THR A 11 12.47 7.00 -5.92
CA THR A 11 12.14 8.01 -4.92
C THR A 11 11.36 9.13 -5.59
N ILE A 12 10.21 9.46 -5.02
CA ILE A 12 9.32 10.54 -5.47
C ILE A 12 9.00 11.46 -4.29
N PRO A 13 8.64 12.73 -4.50
CA PRO A 13 8.28 13.62 -3.39
C PRO A 13 7.09 13.08 -2.59
N VAL A 14 7.06 13.37 -1.27
CA VAL A 14 5.89 13.08 -0.43
C VAL A 14 4.91 14.23 -0.57
N ASN A 15 3.68 13.94 -0.95
CA ASN A 15 2.57 14.89 -0.87
C ASN A 15 1.51 14.30 0.07
N GLY A 16 1.24 14.97 1.19
CA GLY A 16 0.37 14.44 2.25
C GLY A 16 -1.11 14.39 1.88
N ASP A 17 -1.52 15.12 0.83
CA ASP A 17 -2.92 15.24 0.42
C ASP A 17 -3.30 14.30 -0.73
N GLN A 18 -2.33 13.59 -1.32
CA GLN A 18 -2.54 12.69 -2.46
C GLN A 18 -2.37 11.22 -2.08
N HIS A 19 -3.14 10.35 -2.72
CA HIS A 19 -2.96 8.91 -2.57
C HIS A 19 -1.62 8.49 -3.19
N ILE A 20 -0.95 7.54 -2.53
CA ILE A 20 0.38 7.05 -2.94
C ILE A 20 0.37 6.56 -4.39
N TRP A 21 -0.70 5.87 -4.81
CA TRP A 21 -0.86 5.37 -6.17
C TRP A 21 -0.92 6.51 -7.20
N ASP A 22 -1.69 7.57 -6.94
CA ASP A 22 -1.79 8.72 -7.85
C ASP A 22 -0.45 9.47 -7.96
N THR A 23 0.26 9.66 -6.84
CA THR A 23 1.59 10.27 -6.86
C THR A 23 2.59 9.42 -7.64
N ALA A 24 2.55 8.10 -7.50
CA ALA A 24 3.40 7.18 -8.26
C ALA A 24 3.07 7.24 -9.77
N TRP A 25 1.77 7.24 -10.11
CA TRP A 25 1.29 7.33 -11.49
C TRP A 25 1.75 8.62 -12.17
N ALA A 26 1.59 9.76 -11.50
CA ALA A 26 2.04 11.06 -11.98
C ALA A 26 3.56 11.13 -12.20
N ALA A 27 4.33 10.33 -11.45
CA ALA A 27 5.79 10.19 -11.60
C ALA A 27 6.20 9.14 -12.65
N GLY A 28 5.24 8.58 -13.41
CA GLY A 28 5.49 7.55 -14.41
C GLY A 28 5.83 6.17 -13.82
N ILE A 29 5.44 5.91 -12.57
CA ILE A 29 5.62 4.62 -11.90
C ILE A 29 4.28 3.89 -11.89
N VAL A 30 4.21 2.77 -12.59
CA VAL A 30 2.99 1.95 -12.64
C VAL A 30 2.98 1.00 -11.44
N LEU A 31 1.99 1.19 -10.55
CA LEU A 31 1.74 0.30 -9.42
C LEU A 31 0.49 -0.54 -9.67
N PRO A 32 0.45 -1.79 -9.20
CA PRO A 32 -0.73 -2.64 -9.36
C PRO A 32 -1.91 -2.05 -8.56
N ALA A 33 -3.07 -1.97 -9.18
CA ALA A 33 -4.34 -1.63 -8.53
C ALA A 33 -5.50 -2.17 -9.39
N LEU A 34 -6.63 -2.46 -8.74
CA LEU A 34 -7.84 -2.93 -9.43
C LEU A 34 -9.08 -2.17 -8.98
N CYS A 35 -9.43 -2.25 -7.68
CA CYS A 35 -10.67 -1.64 -7.20
C CYS A 35 -10.59 -0.14 -6.91
N HIS A 36 -9.38 0.40 -6.67
CA HIS A 36 -9.14 1.78 -6.21
C HIS A 36 -9.94 2.22 -4.95
N GLN A 37 -10.47 1.25 -4.20
CA GLN A 37 -11.34 1.48 -3.03
C GLN A 37 -10.73 0.92 -1.73
N GLY A 38 -9.49 0.40 -1.77
CA GLY A 38 -8.87 -0.21 -0.58
C GLY A 38 -9.55 -1.50 -0.11
N ARG A 39 -9.96 -2.38 -1.05
CA ARG A 39 -10.61 -3.68 -0.75
C ARG A 39 -9.91 -4.90 -1.34
N CYS A 40 -9.51 -4.84 -2.62
CA CYS A 40 -9.07 -6.02 -3.40
C CYS A 40 -7.66 -6.56 -3.09
N LEU A 41 -6.86 -5.85 -2.29
CA LEU A 41 -5.47 -6.16 -1.96
C LEU A 41 -4.44 -6.10 -3.11
N THR A 42 -4.87 -5.87 -4.35
CA THR A 42 -3.96 -5.77 -5.50
C THR A 42 -2.90 -4.67 -5.35
N CYS A 43 -3.28 -3.55 -4.73
CA CYS A 43 -2.36 -2.44 -4.44
C CYS A 43 -1.59 -2.60 -3.13
N ALA A 44 -1.50 -3.81 -2.57
CA ALA A 44 -0.81 -4.01 -1.31
C ALA A 44 0.69 -3.68 -1.44
N GLY A 45 1.15 -2.88 -0.49
CA GLY A 45 2.55 -2.68 -0.19
C GLY A 45 2.84 -3.00 1.28
N ARG A 46 4.11 -2.91 1.67
CA ARG A 46 4.56 -3.07 3.04
C ARG A 46 5.56 -1.98 3.40
N LEU A 47 5.32 -1.30 4.51
CA LEU A 47 6.25 -0.32 5.06
C LEU A 47 7.52 -1.03 5.56
N GLU A 48 8.67 -0.57 5.12
CA GLU A 48 9.93 -0.85 5.80
C GLU A 48 10.01 0.05 7.03
N LYS A 49 10.50 -0.51 8.16
CA LYS A 49 10.47 0.06 9.52
C LYS A 49 10.38 1.59 9.56
N GLY A 50 9.31 2.09 10.18
CA GLY A 50 9.08 3.52 10.40
C GLY A 50 8.14 4.14 9.36
N GLY A 51 7.51 5.24 9.78
CA GLY A 51 6.58 6.01 8.98
C GLY A 51 5.12 5.58 9.10
N GLU A 52 4.24 6.44 8.61
CA GLU A 52 2.79 6.32 8.82
C GLU A 52 2.02 6.63 7.53
N VAL A 53 1.03 5.77 7.25
CA VAL A 53 0.10 5.94 6.12
C VAL A 53 -1.31 6.02 6.68
N ASP A 54 -1.99 7.10 6.34
CA ASP A 54 -3.41 7.24 6.61
C ASP A 54 -4.21 6.39 5.63
N GLN A 55 -4.98 5.46 6.19
CA GLN A 55 -5.76 4.45 5.47
C GLN A 55 -7.27 4.67 5.66
N SER A 56 -7.69 5.84 6.18
CA SER A 56 -9.09 6.17 6.46
C SER A 56 -10.01 6.08 5.23
N ASP A 57 -9.47 6.27 4.03
CA ASP A 57 -10.20 6.14 2.76
C ASP A 57 -10.38 4.66 2.30
N SER A 58 -9.79 3.69 3.01
CA SER A 58 -9.86 2.28 2.63
C SER A 58 -11.17 1.63 3.11
N VAL A 59 -11.93 1.04 2.19
CA VAL A 59 -13.17 0.31 2.52
C VAL A 59 -12.91 -0.89 3.43
N SER A 60 -11.75 -1.56 3.29
CA SER A 60 -11.42 -2.74 4.08
C SER A 60 -9.93 -2.74 4.45
N TYR A 61 -9.62 -2.11 5.58
CA TYR A 61 -8.30 -2.11 6.19
C TYR A 61 -8.41 -2.36 7.70
N PHE A 62 -7.66 -3.33 8.20
CA PHE A 62 -7.80 -3.82 9.56
C PHE A 62 -6.57 -3.48 10.42
N PRO A 63 -6.70 -3.42 11.76
CA PRO A 63 -5.56 -3.22 12.67
C PRO A 63 -4.43 -4.22 12.43
N GLU A 64 -4.74 -5.49 12.16
CA GLU A 64 -3.76 -6.56 11.92
C GLU A 64 -2.93 -6.30 10.66
N ASP A 65 -3.51 -5.65 9.63
CA ASP A 65 -2.75 -5.23 8.45
C ASP A 65 -1.72 -4.17 8.85
N ARG A 66 -2.14 -3.18 9.63
CA ARG A 66 -1.27 -2.10 10.14
C ARG A 66 -0.14 -2.65 10.99
N ASP A 67 -0.45 -3.55 11.92
CA ASP A 67 0.53 -4.13 12.84
C ASP A 67 1.58 -4.98 12.12
N ALA A 68 1.20 -5.64 11.02
CA ALA A 68 2.14 -6.36 10.15
C ALA A 68 2.91 -5.46 9.16
N GLY A 69 2.58 -4.16 9.13
CA GLY A 69 3.17 -3.13 8.29
C GLY A 69 2.61 -3.09 6.86
N PHE A 70 1.48 -3.73 6.59
CA PHE A 70 0.85 -3.68 5.27
C PHE A 70 0.14 -2.34 5.05
N VAL A 71 0.13 -1.89 3.81
CA VAL A 71 -0.54 -0.65 3.38
C VAL A 71 -1.21 -0.87 2.02
N LEU A 72 -2.29 -0.13 1.75
CA LEU A 72 -3.04 -0.17 0.50
C LEU A 72 -2.75 1.10 -0.27
N LEU A 73 -1.94 1.00 -1.32
CA LEU A 73 -1.36 2.19 -1.96
C LEU A 73 -2.38 3.04 -2.71
N CYS A 74 -3.52 2.45 -3.12
CA CYS A 74 -4.55 3.16 -3.87
C CYS A 74 -5.38 4.14 -3.04
N THR A 75 -5.45 3.96 -1.73
CA THR A 75 -6.23 4.78 -0.79
C THR A 75 -5.37 5.35 0.33
N GLY A 76 -4.13 4.86 0.47
CA GLY A 76 -3.19 5.32 1.47
C GLY A 76 -2.62 6.70 1.17
N LYS A 77 -2.68 7.61 2.14
CA LYS A 77 -2.03 8.93 2.09
C LYS A 77 -0.81 8.97 3.00
N PRO A 78 0.34 9.49 2.55
CA PRO A 78 1.54 9.50 3.38
C PRO A 78 1.44 10.57 4.48
N ARG A 79 1.72 10.21 5.74
CA ARG A 79 1.80 11.17 6.87
C ARG A 79 3.24 11.50 7.26
N SER A 80 4.22 10.76 6.73
CA SER A 80 5.64 10.96 7.00
C SER A 80 6.50 10.59 5.79
N ALA A 81 7.82 10.63 5.94
CA ALA A 81 8.71 9.93 5.01
C ALA A 81 8.42 8.43 5.05
N LEU A 82 8.18 7.84 3.89
CA LEU A 82 7.85 6.41 3.74
C LEU A 82 8.88 5.70 2.90
N ARG A 83 9.12 4.45 3.27
CA ARG A 83 9.86 3.47 2.46
C ARG A 83 8.98 2.24 2.31
N ILE A 84 8.51 1.96 1.10
CA ILE A 84 7.45 0.99 0.86
C ILE A 84 7.92 -0.06 -0.14
N ARG A 85 7.84 -1.32 0.27
CA ARG A 85 7.94 -2.46 -0.65
C ARG A 85 6.61 -2.66 -1.35
N THR A 86 6.61 -2.57 -2.66
CA THR A 86 5.41 -2.68 -3.49
C THR A 86 5.17 -4.16 -3.87
N HIS A 87 4.08 -4.44 -4.59
CA HIS A 87 3.75 -5.78 -5.10
C HIS A 87 3.66 -6.84 -3.99
N GLN A 88 3.06 -6.49 -2.86
CA GLN A 88 2.94 -7.38 -1.70
C GLN A 88 1.57 -8.06 -1.61
N GLN A 89 0.82 -8.14 -2.72
CA GLN A 89 -0.53 -8.72 -2.78
C GLN A 89 -0.58 -10.11 -2.16
N ASP A 90 0.28 -11.02 -2.61
CA ASP A 90 0.22 -12.42 -2.19
C ASP A 90 0.62 -12.57 -0.71
N VAL A 91 1.58 -11.76 -0.26
CA VAL A 91 2.02 -11.72 1.14
C VAL A 91 0.91 -11.18 2.05
N MET A 92 0.24 -10.10 1.65
CA MET A 92 -0.88 -9.53 2.42
C MET A 92 -2.09 -10.47 2.44
N ARG A 93 -2.36 -11.19 1.34
CA ARG A 93 -3.41 -12.22 1.29
C ARG A 93 -3.10 -13.38 2.23
N ALA A 94 -1.87 -13.88 2.23
CA ALA A 94 -1.45 -14.93 3.14
C ALA A 94 -1.61 -14.50 4.61
N HIS A 95 -1.15 -13.28 4.94
CA HIS A 95 -1.33 -12.67 6.26
C HIS A 95 -2.80 -12.60 6.68
N ARG A 96 -3.67 -12.05 5.83
CA ARG A 96 -5.10 -11.96 6.14
C ARG A 96 -5.74 -13.33 6.33
N ARG A 97 -5.37 -14.35 5.55
CA ARG A 97 -5.87 -15.72 5.76
C ARG A 97 -5.45 -16.31 7.09
N GLU A 98 -4.20 -16.10 7.50
CA GLU A 98 -3.70 -16.54 8.80
C GLU A 98 -4.46 -15.88 9.97
N LYS A 99 -4.92 -14.63 9.76
CA LYS A 99 -5.71 -13.87 10.74
C LYS A 99 -7.23 -14.02 10.57
N GLU A 100 -7.68 -14.93 9.71
CA GLU A 100 -9.11 -15.16 9.41
C GLU A 100 -9.84 -13.89 8.92
N LEU A 101 -9.12 -12.97 8.27
CA LEU A 101 -9.62 -11.72 7.70
C LEU A 101 -10.03 -11.88 6.22
N PRO A 102 -10.94 -11.02 5.71
CA PRO A 102 -11.30 -11.01 4.29
C PRO A 102 -10.09 -10.81 3.36
N ALA A 103 -9.80 -11.85 2.58
CA ALA A 103 -8.73 -11.87 1.57
C ALA A 103 -9.33 -12.14 0.18
N PRO A 104 -9.99 -11.16 -0.46
CA PRO A 104 -10.64 -11.36 -1.74
C PRO A 104 -9.62 -11.80 -2.79
N TYR A 105 -9.95 -12.88 -3.48
CA TYR A 105 -9.44 -13.15 -4.81
C TYR A 105 -10.16 -12.16 -5.73
N SER A 106 -9.43 -11.15 -6.20
CA SER A 106 -9.78 -10.48 -7.45
C SER A 106 -10.01 -11.51 -8.53
#